data_AF-A0A2S3U7M0-F1
#
_entry.id   AF-A0A2S3U7M0-F1
#
_cell.length_a   1.000
_cell.length_b   1.000
_cell.length_c   1.000
_cell.angle_alpha   90.00
_cell.angle_beta   90.00
_cell.angle_gamma   90.00
#
_symmetry.space_group_name_H-M   'P 1'
#
loop_
_entity.id
_entity.type
_entity.pdbx_description
1 polymer ?
#
loop_
_entity_poly.entity_id
_entity_poly.type
_entity_poly.pdbx_seq_one_letter_code
_entity_poly.pdbx_strand_id
1 'polypeptide(L)' 'MGPDVKKLKPGDRVTSERLLLRMKRVFIVRITNIICVRNRVGIGTKANGSMANYVLTREESAHILPDNVSYKMAAMSNR' A
#
# COMPACT_ATOMS: atom_id res chain seq x y z
N MET A 1 -11.00 -9.64 -2.44
CA MET A 1 -9.95 -9.06 -3.31
C MET A 1 -10.60 -8.52 -4.57
N GLY A 2 -9.99 -7.52 -5.22
CA GLY A 2 -10.49 -7.04 -6.51
C GLY A 2 -10.23 -8.05 -7.63
N PRO A 3 -10.99 -8.00 -8.74
CA PRO A 3 -10.88 -8.96 -9.85
C PRO A 3 -9.52 -8.92 -10.57
N ASP A 4 -8.81 -7.79 -10.52
CA ASP A 4 -7.52 -7.59 -11.20
C ASP A 4 -6.28 -7.88 -10.33
N VAL A 5 -6.46 -8.42 -9.11
CA VAL A 5 -5.36 -8.76 -8.18
C VAL A 5 -4.71 -10.06 -8.63
N LYS A 6 -3.40 -10.04 -8.92
CA LYS A 6 -2.67 -11.20 -9.50
C LYS A 6 -1.53 -11.73 -8.63
N LYS A 7 -0.92 -10.87 -7.82
CA LYS A 7 0.27 -11.13 -7.01
C LYS A 7 -0.07 -11.54 -5.58
N LEU A 8 -1.20 -11.08 -5.05
CA LEU A 8 -1.62 -11.33 -3.67
C LEU A 8 -2.66 -12.44 -3.58
N LYS A 9 -2.58 -13.24 -2.53
CA LYS A 9 -3.55 -14.28 -2.18
C LYS A 9 -4.15 -14.04 -0.79
N PRO A 10 -5.41 -14.48 -0.55
CA PRO A 10 -5.97 -14.45 0.79
C PRO A 10 -5.09 -15.25 1.76
N GLY A 11 -4.68 -14.63 2.87
CA GLY A 11 -3.76 -15.21 3.85
C GLY A 11 -2.34 -14.65 3.80
N ASP A 12 -1.97 -13.93 2.73
CA ASP A 12 -0.66 -13.30 2.64
C ASP A 12 -0.51 -12.19 3.69
N ARG A 13 0.63 -12.19 4.39
CA ARG A 13 1.01 -11.10 5.28
C ARG A 13 1.55 -9.96 4.44
N VAL A 14 0.94 -8.78 4.55
CA VAL A 14 1.35 -7.61 3.76
C VAL A 14 1.50 -6.36 4.61
N THR A 15 2.37 -5.46 4.18
CA THR A 15 2.46 -4.08 4.66
C THR A 15 2.07 -3.13 3.53
N SER A 16 1.31 -2.10 3.85
CA SER A 16 0.81 -1.11 2.87
C SER A 16 1.65 0.15 2.90
N GLU A 17 2.05 0.64 1.74
CA GLU A 17 2.62 1.98 1.58
C GLU A 17 1.54 3.07 1.80
N ARG A 18 1.96 4.29 2.14
CA ARG A 18 1.09 5.42 2.48
C ARG A 18 0.24 5.96 1.31
N LEU A 19 0.55 5.58 0.07
CA LEU A 19 0.07 6.29 -1.12
C LEU A 19 -1.06 5.53 -1.83
N LEU A 20 -2.25 6.14 -1.86
CA LEU A 20 -3.37 5.71 -2.70
C LEU A 20 -3.39 6.59 -3.95
N LEU A 21 -2.95 6.06 -5.09
CA LEU A 21 -3.02 6.80 -6.35
C LEU A 21 -4.41 6.62 -6.98
N ARG A 22 -5.11 7.72 -7.32
CA ARG A 22 -6.45 7.66 -7.95
C ARG A 22 -6.40 7.48 -9.48
N MET A 23 -5.26 7.76 -10.13
CA MET A 23 -5.12 7.63 -11.59
C MET A 23 -3.75 7.07 -12.00
N LYS A 24 -3.74 6.02 -12.83
CA LYS A 24 -2.55 5.34 -13.39
C LYS A 24 -1.91 6.05 -14.60
N ARG A 25 -2.39 7.22 -15.04
CA ARG A 25 -2.02 7.83 -16.33
C ARG A 25 -1.36 9.20 -16.20
N VAL A 26 -0.19 9.26 -15.55
CA VAL A 26 0.69 10.43 -15.68
C VAL A 26 2.08 9.90 -16.01
N PHE A 27 2.76 10.53 -16.98
CA PHE A 27 4.08 10.17 -17.50
C PHE A 27 5.13 9.93 -16.40
N ILE A 28 4.98 10.62 -15.27
CA ILE A 28 5.83 10.54 -14.07
C ILE A 28 5.74 9.17 -13.36
N VAL A 29 4.58 8.49 -13.44
CA VAL A 29 4.37 7.16 -12.81
C VAL A 29 5.24 6.08 -13.49
N ARG A 30 5.61 6.26 -14.76
CA ARG A 30 6.51 5.34 -15.48
C ARG A 30 7.97 5.44 -15.04
N ILE A 31 8.39 6.55 -14.41
CA ILE A 31 9.78 6.84 -14.04
C ILE A 31 10.03 6.52 -12.55
N THR A 32 9.28 5.57 -11.98
CA THR A 32 9.52 5.00 -10.62
C THR A 32 9.22 5.95 -9.44
N ASN A 33 8.90 7.23 -9.66
CA ASN A 33 8.64 8.20 -8.59
C ASN A 33 7.15 8.58 -8.43
N ILE A 34 6.34 7.66 -7.89
CA ILE A 34 4.94 7.92 -7.55
C ILE A 34 4.75 8.99 -6.46
N ILE A 35 5.82 9.29 -5.71
CA ILE A 35 5.84 10.27 -4.61
C ILE A 35 5.63 11.70 -5.14
N CYS A 36 6.12 12.00 -6.35
CA CYS A 36 6.08 13.35 -6.93
C CYS A 36 4.80 13.68 -7.71
N VAL A 37 3.84 12.76 -7.76
CA VAL A 37 2.60 12.98 -8.50
C VAL A 37 1.67 13.92 -7.71
N ARG A 38 1.27 15.03 -8.33
CA ARG A 38 0.45 16.09 -7.72
C ARG A 38 -0.93 15.62 -7.26
N ASN A 39 -1.45 14.54 -7.86
CA ASN A 39 -2.77 13.97 -7.55
C ASN A 39 -2.73 12.78 -6.58
N ARG A 40 -1.71 12.71 -5.70
CA ARG A 40 -1.59 11.67 -4.67
C ARG A 40 -2.67 11.83 -3.59
N VAL A 41 -3.30 10.72 -3.21
CA VAL A 41 -4.20 10.65 -2.06
C VAL A 41 -3.48 9.86 -0.97
N GLY A 42 -3.26 10.47 0.19
CA GLY A 42 -2.61 9.80 1.31
C GLY A 42 -3.62 8.96 2.10
N ILE A 43 -3.27 7.70 2.36
CA ILE A 43 -3.98 6.85 3.31
C ILE A 43 -3.79 7.44 4.71
N GLY A 44 -4.89 7.67 5.42
CA GLY A 44 -4.90 8.31 6.74
C GLY A 44 -4.85 9.84 6.73
N THR A 45 -4.95 10.48 5.56
CA THR A 45 -5.11 11.95 5.48
C THR A 45 -6.31 12.33 4.61
N LYS A 46 -6.23 12.00 3.32
CA LYS A 46 -7.27 12.29 2.33
C LYS A 46 -8.17 11.09 2.04
N ALA A 47 -7.74 9.89 2.45
CA ALA A 47 -8.50 8.64 2.41
C ALA A 47 -8.45 7.96 3.77
N ASN A 48 -9.38 7.02 4.00
CA ASN A 48 -9.45 6.24 5.24
C ASN A 48 -8.12 5.54 5.54
N GLY A 49 -7.68 5.66 6.79
CA GLY A 49 -6.35 5.25 7.23
C GLY A 49 -6.27 3.81 7.75
N SER A 50 -5.06 3.42 8.14
CA SER A 50 -4.74 2.10 8.68
C SER A 50 -4.89 1.97 10.20
N MET A 51 -5.29 3.04 10.91
CA MET A 51 -5.70 2.96 12.32
C MET A 51 -7.15 2.44 12.43
N ALA A 52 -7.42 1.30 11.81
CA ALA A 52 -8.71 0.62 11.75
C ALA A 52 -8.48 -0.89 11.59
N ASN A 53 -9.52 -1.69 11.84
CA ASN A 53 -9.44 -3.15 11.69
C ASN A 53 -9.19 -3.60 10.24
N TYR A 54 -9.63 -2.78 9.28
CA TYR A 54 -9.48 -3.05 7.85
C TYR A 54 -9.14 -1.77 7.09
N VAL A 55 -8.28 -1.87 6.09
CA VAL A 55 -7.91 -0.78 5.20
C VAL A 55 -7.92 -1.27 3.76
N LEU A 56 -8.47 -0.45 2.86
CA LEU A 56 -8.44 -0.73 1.43
C LEU A 56 -7.15 -0.17 0.84
N THR A 57 -6.33 -1.04 0.23
CA THR A 57 -5.11 -0.65 -0.46
C THR A 57 -5.04 -1.27 -1.86
N ARG A 58 -4.16 -0.73 -2.69
CA ARG A 58 -3.87 -1.27 -4.03
C ARG A 58 -2.82 -2.36 -3.92
N GLU A 59 -2.95 -3.39 -4.75
CA GLU A 59 -1.99 -4.49 -4.80
C GLU A 59 -0.55 -4.01 -5.04
N GLU A 60 -0.35 -3.03 -5.92
CA GLU A 60 0.99 -2.49 -6.21
C GLU A 60 1.66 -1.76 -5.03
N SER A 61 0.86 -1.30 -4.08
CA SER A 61 1.32 -0.59 -2.88
C SER A 61 1.38 -1.51 -1.65
N ALA A 62 1.08 -2.80 -1.82
CA ALA A 62 1.15 -3.81 -0.78
C ALA A 62 2.39 -4.68 -0.99
N HIS A 63 3.25 -4.74 0.03
CA HIS A 63 4.48 -5.53 0.02
C HIS A 63 4.30 -6.76 0.90
N ILE A 64 4.63 -7.93 0.37
CA ILE A 64 4.56 -9.19 1.10
C ILE A 64 5.66 -9.22 2.17
N LEU A 65 5.29 -9.57 3.40
CA LEU A 65 6.24 -9.73 4.50
C LEU A 65 6.89 -11.12 4.41
N PRO A 66 8.23 -11.18 4.50
CA PRO A 66 8.93 -12.46 4.65
C PRO A 66 8.65 -13.09 6.03
N ASP A 67 8.81 -14.40 6.14
CA ASP A 67 8.50 -15.19 7.36
C ASP A 67 9.29 -14.83 8.60
N ASN A 68 10.46 -14.23 8.41
CA ASN A 68 11.32 -13.79 9.49
C ASN A 68 10.92 -12.43 10.11
N VAL A 69 9.93 -11.74 9.55
CA VAL A 69 9.55 -10.39 10.01
C VAL A 69 8.21 -10.43 10.77
N SER A 70 8.23 -9.97 12.02
CA SER A 70 7.00 -9.83 12.82
C SER A 70 6.17 -8.63 12.36
N TYR A 71 4.86 -8.66 12.62
CA TYR A 71 3.97 -7.53 12.26
C TYR A 71 4.39 -6.21 12.91
N LYS A 72 4.88 -6.23 14.16
CA LYS A 72 5.37 -5.02 14.84
C LYS A 72 6.61 -4.46 14.15
N MET A 73 7.50 -5.33 13.68
CA MET A 73 8.71 -4.94 12.96
C MET A 73 8.39 -4.39 11.58
N ALA A 74 7.46 -5.03 10.85
CA ALA A 74 6.96 -4.53 9.56
C ALA A 74 6.21 -3.21 9.68
N ALA A 75 5.55 -2.96 10.83
CA ALA A 75 4.92 -1.68 11.15
C ALA A 75 5.90 -0.63 11.70
N MET A 76 7.20 -0.96 11.80
CA MET A 76 8.22 -0.12 12.44
C MET A 76 7.82 0.35 13.85
N SER A 77 7.03 -0.45 14.57
CA SER A 77 6.51 -0.16 15.91
C SER A 77 7.18 -1.02 16.99
N ASN A 78 8.28 -1.70 16.66
CA ASN A 78 9.07 -2.42 17.65
C ASN A 78 9.84 -1.38 18.48
N ARG A 79 9.68 -1.43 19.81
CA ARG A 79 10.28 -0.49 20.76
C ARG A 79 11.29 -1.21 21.63
#